data_AF-A0A926QIX6-F1
#
_entry.id   AF-A0A926QIX6-F1
#
_cell.length_a   1.000
_cell.length_b   1.000
_cell.length_c   1.000
_cell.angle_alpha   90.00
_cell.angle_beta   90.00
_cell.angle_gamma   90.00
#
_symmetry.space_group_name_H-M   'P 1'
#
loop_
_entity.id
_entity.type
_entity.pdbx_description
1 polymer ?
#
loop_
_entity_poly.entity_id
_entity_poly.type
_entity_poly.pdbx_seq_one_letter_code
_entity_poly.pdbx_strand_id
1 'polypeptide(L)'
;MKPIATNIEEWTIASGLQKVIKPKLLERKDVKIFMRELNGELSGFIANLSANAVGISNVFSNSNKIIWSDIVPIVSTYFPGIPMVGYENGDDLTAAILSGWTTIGPLRIWIKSND
;
A
#
# COMPACT_ATOMS: atom_id res chain seq x y z
N MET A 1 6.12 -7.28 9.25
CA MET A 1 6.92 -6.75 8.12
C MET A 1 7.64 -5.49 8.58
N LYS A 2 8.86 -5.20 8.11
CA LYS A 2 9.55 -3.92 8.35
C LYS A 2 9.57 -3.09 7.07
N PRO A 3 9.63 -1.74 7.13
CA PRO A 3 9.77 -0.94 5.93
C PRO A 3 11.15 -1.14 5.30
N ILE A 4 11.22 -1.05 3.98
CA ILE A 4 12.47 -1.04 3.23
C ILE A 4 13.24 0.24 3.59
N ALA A 5 14.54 0.10 3.81
CA ALA A 5 15.41 1.20 4.21
C ALA A 5 16.31 1.73 3.08
N THR A 6 16.68 0.91 2.10
CA THR A 6 17.79 1.24 1.16
C THR A 6 17.54 0.85 -0.28
N ASN A 7 16.94 -0.31 -0.57
CA ASN A 7 16.74 -0.78 -1.94
C ASN A 7 15.27 -0.80 -2.36
N ILE A 8 14.83 0.25 -3.05
CA ILE A 8 13.47 0.32 -3.59
C ILE A 8 13.31 -0.43 -4.92
N GLU A 9 14.41 -0.77 -5.61
CA GLU A 9 14.37 -1.30 -6.98
C GLU A 9 13.59 -2.62 -7.03
N GLU A 10 13.91 -3.54 -6.12
CA GLU A 10 13.23 -4.82 -5.97
C GLU A 10 11.72 -4.65 -5.75
N TRP A 11 11.35 -3.71 -4.89
CA TRP A 11 9.95 -3.37 -4.64
C TRP A 11 9.26 -2.83 -5.89
N THR A 12 9.93 -1.95 -6.65
CA THR A 12 9.36 -1.42 -7.88
C THR A 12 9.24 -2.45 -8.99
N ILE A 13 10.12 -3.45 -9.02
CA ILE A 13 10.03 -4.58 -9.94
C ILE A 13 8.83 -5.44 -9.55
N ALA A 14 8.71 -5.81 -8.27
CA ALA A 14 7.63 -6.66 -7.77
C ALA A 14 6.23 -6.01 -7.93
N SER A 15 6.13 -4.70 -7.73
CA SER A 15 4.87 -3.93 -7.90
C SER A 15 4.59 -3.50 -9.34
N GLY A 16 5.56 -3.59 -10.25
CA GLY A 16 5.44 -3.07 -11.62
C GLY A 16 5.47 -1.54 -11.74
N LEU A 17 6.06 -0.84 -10.77
CA LEU A 17 6.04 0.63 -10.66
C LEU A 17 7.42 1.29 -10.84
N GLN A 18 8.35 0.65 -11.57
CA GLN A 18 9.75 1.07 -11.77
C GLN A 18 9.90 2.53 -12.23
N LYS A 19 8.93 3.03 -13.02
CA LYS A 19 8.96 4.41 -13.55
C LYS A 19 8.18 5.41 -12.72
N VAL A 20 7.38 4.95 -11.76
CA VAL A 20 6.45 5.77 -10.96
C VAL A 20 7.03 6.06 -9.58
N ILE A 21 7.41 5.01 -8.86
CA ILE A 21 7.93 5.11 -7.50
C ILE A 21 9.44 5.39 -7.55
N LYS A 22 9.88 6.47 -6.90
CA LYS A 22 11.26 6.97 -6.98
C LYS A 22 12.03 6.70 -5.69
N PRO A 23 13.34 6.41 -5.74
CA PRO A 23 14.17 6.18 -4.55
C PRO A 23 14.09 7.28 -3.50
N LYS A 24 13.92 8.54 -3.92
CA LYS A 24 13.78 9.71 -3.03
C LYS A 24 12.61 9.60 -2.04
N LEU A 25 11.62 8.73 -2.28
CA LEU A 25 10.56 8.47 -1.32
C LEU A 25 11.07 7.81 -0.03
N LEU A 26 12.21 7.10 -0.05
CA LEU A 26 12.82 6.53 1.15
C LEU A 26 13.35 7.59 2.12
N GLU A 27 13.65 8.80 1.62
CA GLU A 27 14.12 9.93 2.44
C GLU A 27 12.98 10.62 3.22
N ARG A 28 11.73 10.36 2.84
CA ARG A 28 10.55 10.98 3.42
C ARG A 28 10.14 10.31 4.72
N LYS A 29 10.16 11.04 5.82
CA LYS A 29 9.77 10.54 7.16
C LYS A 29 8.30 10.16 7.27
N ASP A 30 7.46 10.77 6.44
CA ASP A 30 6.02 10.55 6.36
C ASP A 30 5.64 9.45 5.34
N VAL A 31 6.62 8.78 4.73
CA VAL A 31 6.41 7.64 3.83
C VAL A 31 7.09 6.40 4.41
N LYS A 32 6.38 5.27 4.38
CA LYS A 32 6.94 3.96 4.70
C LYS A 32 6.54 2.97 3.62
N ILE A 33 7.54 2.32 3.02
CA ILE A 33 7.35 1.36 1.93
C ILE A 33 7.64 -0.03 2.49
N PHE A 34 6.69 -0.95 2.32
CA PHE A 34 6.74 -2.26 2.94
C PHE A 34 6.83 -3.35 1.88
N MET A 35 7.67 -4.34 2.15
CA MET A 35 7.81 -5.54 1.33
C MET A 35 7.97 -6.77 2.21
N ARG A 36 7.39 -7.88 1.76
CA ARG A 36 7.61 -9.20 2.31
C ARG A 36 7.75 -10.19 1.17
N GLU A 37 8.78 -11.00 1.30
CA GLU A 37 8.86 -12.30 0.65
C GLU A 37 8.57 -13.38 1.70
N LEU A 38 7.60 -14.25 1.42
CA LEU A 38 7.30 -15.40 2.28
C LEU A 38 6.92 -16.59 1.40
N ASN A 39 7.68 -17.68 1.48
CA ASN A 39 7.44 -18.89 0.69
C ASN A 39 7.33 -18.62 -0.83
N GLY A 40 8.13 -17.68 -1.35
CA GLY A 40 8.10 -17.26 -2.76
C GLY A 40 6.97 -16.28 -3.13
N GLU A 41 6.10 -15.93 -2.19
CA GLU A 41 5.12 -14.85 -2.39
C GLU A 41 5.77 -13.50 -2.12
N LEU A 42 5.73 -12.62 -3.12
CA LEU A 42 6.13 -11.22 -3.00
C LEU A 42 4.89 -10.36 -2.81
N SER A 43 4.90 -9.56 -1.75
CA SER A 43 3.79 -8.70 -1.37
C SER A 43 4.31 -7.39 -0.79
N GLY A 44 3.57 -6.31 -0.98
CA GLY A 44 3.99 -5.00 -0.49
C GLY A 44 2.92 -3.93 -0.60
N PHE A 45 3.17 -2.80 0.05
CA PHE A 45 2.30 -1.62 0.04
C PHE A 45 3.09 -0.38 0.46
N ILE A 46 2.50 0.79 0.25
CA ILE A 46 3.02 2.07 0.74
C ILE A 46 2.05 2.65 1.75
N ALA A 47 2.58 3.16 2.87
CA ALA A 47 1.88 3.97 3.84
C ALA A 47 2.42 5.41 3.79
N ASN A 48 1.53 6.38 3.58
CA ASN A 48 1.86 7.80 3.56
C ASN A 48 1.03 8.56 4.61
N LEU A 49 1.68 9.15 5.60
CA LEU A 49 1.04 10.03 6.56
C LEU A 49 0.83 11.41 5.94
N SER A 50 -0.42 11.86 5.84
CA SER A 50 -0.75 13.19 5.34
C SER A 50 -1.93 13.78 6.12
N ALA A 51 -1.81 15.05 6.50
CA ALA A 51 -2.75 15.81 7.33
C ALA A 51 -3.12 15.11 8.65
N ASN A 52 -4.09 14.20 8.62
CA ASN A 52 -4.65 13.50 9.77
C ASN A 52 -4.97 12.02 9.47
N ALA A 53 -4.48 11.45 8.38
CA ALA A 53 -4.69 10.06 8.00
C ALA A 53 -3.44 9.43 7.39
N VAL A 54 -3.36 8.10 7.44
CA VAL A 54 -2.37 7.33 6.70
C VAL A 54 -3.02 6.78 5.44
N GLY A 55 -2.60 7.30 4.29
CA GLY A 55 -2.95 6.74 2.99
C GLY A 55 -2.24 5.41 2.77
N ILE A 56 -3.01 4.36 2.49
CA ILE A 56 -2.53 3.07 2.03
C ILE A 56 -2.69 3.02 0.52
N SER A 57 -1.60 2.77 -0.19
CA SER A 57 -1.59 2.74 -1.64
C SER A 57 -0.64 1.67 -2.17
N ASN A 58 -0.80 1.36 -3.46
CA ASN A 58 0.08 0.47 -4.20
C ASN A 58 0.25 -0.90 -3.52
N VAL A 59 -0.87 -1.43 -2.99
CA VAL A 59 -0.91 -2.77 -2.42
C VAL A 59 -0.76 -3.78 -3.54
N PHE A 60 0.12 -4.76 -3.38
CA PHE A 60 0.30 -5.84 -4.34
C PHE A 60 0.60 -7.16 -3.63
N SER A 61 0.24 -8.25 -4.30
CA SER A 61 0.76 -9.60 -4.04
C SER A 61 0.75 -10.40 -5.35
N ASN A 62 1.75 -11.27 -5.53
CA ASN A 62 1.86 -12.14 -6.70
C ASN A 62 1.10 -13.47 -6.57
N SER A 63 0.53 -13.81 -5.40
CA SER A 63 -0.19 -15.08 -5.23
C SER A 63 -1.54 -14.95 -4.52
N ASN A 64 -1.61 -14.30 -3.36
CA ASN A 64 -2.84 -14.18 -2.58
C ASN A 64 -2.98 -12.78 -1.97
N LYS A 65 -4.21 -12.38 -1.66
CA LYS A 65 -4.49 -11.04 -1.10
C LYS A 65 -4.50 -11.02 0.43
N ILE A 66 -3.79 -11.96 1.10
CA ILE A 66 -3.71 -12.04 2.56
C ILE A 66 -3.05 -10.78 3.15
N ILE A 67 -2.21 -10.08 2.38
CA ILE A 67 -1.55 -8.85 2.82
C ILE A 67 -2.51 -7.82 3.47
N TRP A 68 -3.77 -7.75 3.03
CA TRP A 68 -4.76 -6.82 3.57
C TRP A 68 -5.03 -6.98 5.07
N SER A 69 -4.88 -8.18 5.65
CA SER A 69 -5.02 -8.39 7.09
C SER A 69 -3.77 -7.96 7.87
N ASP A 70 -2.61 -7.91 7.21
CA ASP A 70 -1.35 -7.50 7.82
C ASP A 70 -1.18 -5.97 7.89
N ILE A 71 -1.81 -5.22 6.98
CA ILE A 71 -1.60 -3.77 6.85
C ILE A 71 -1.93 -3.04 8.16
N VAL A 72 -3.11 -3.27 8.74
CA VAL A 72 -3.57 -2.56 9.95
C VAL A 72 -2.61 -2.75 11.13
N PRO A 73 -2.25 -3.99 11.55
CA PRO A 73 -1.33 -4.15 12.66
C PRO A 73 0.07 -3.59 12.34
N ILE A 74 0.59 -3.75 11.11
CA ILE A 74 1.90 -3.22 10.73
C ILE A 74 1.91 -1.70 10.81
N VAL A 75 0.98 -1.03 10.13
CA VAL A 75 0.96 0.44 10.03
C VAL A 75 0.71 1.07 11.39
N SER A 76 -0.10 0.43 12.26
CA SER A 76 -0.34 0.91 13.62
C SER A 76 0.93 0.95 14.49
N THR A 77 1.94 0.12 14.21
CA THR A 77 3.24 0.20 14.92
C THR A 77 4.05 1.45 14.57
N TYR A 78 3.77 2.04 13.41
CA TYR A 78 4.51 3.17 12.87
C TYR A 78 3.77 4.50 12.95
N PHE A 79 2.44 4.46 12.93
CA PHE A 79 1.54 5.60 13.00
C PHE A 79 0.40 5.32 13.99
N PRO A 80 0.70 5.24 15.30
CA PRO A 80 -0.26 4.80 16.29
C PRO A 80 -1.43 5.78 16.43
N GLY A 81 -2.65 5.25 16.44
CA GLY A 81 -3.88 6.03 16.65
C GLY A 81 -4.31 6.90 15.46
N ILE A 82 -3.61 6.83 14.33
CA ILE A 82 -3.98 7.59 13.12
C ILE A 82 -4.90 6.73 12.23
N PRO A 83 -6.04 7.25 11.76
CA PRO A 83 -6.92 6.50 10.87
C PRO A 83 -6.22 6.18 9.55
N MET A 84 -6.50 5.01 9.00
CA MET A 84 -5.97 4.56 7.71
C MET A 84 -7.06 4.67 6.65
N VAL A 85 -6.69 5.16 5.48
CA VAL A 85 -7.59 5.31 4.34
C VAL A 85 -6.92 4.84 3.07
N GLY A 86 -7.71 4.39 2.12
CA GLY A 86 -7.26 3.99 0.79
C GLY A 86 -8.46 3.92 -0.14
N TYR A 87 -8.20 3.62 -1.40
CA TYR A 87 -9.26 3.28 -2.35
C TYR A 87 -8.82 2.08 -3.15
N GLU A 88 -9.78 1.20 -3.44
CA GLU A 88 -9.56 0.01 -4.25
C GLU A 88 -10.78 -0.29 -5.09
N ASN A 89 -10.66 -1.24 -6.00
CA ASN A 89 -11.76 -1.77 -6.78
C ASN A 89 -11.63 -3.30 -6.95
N GLY A 90 -12.70 -3.94 -7.41
CA GLY A 90 -12.71 -5.37 -7.73
C GLY A 90 -12.26 -6.26 -6.58
N ASP A 91 -11.34 -7.18 -6.88
CA ASP A 91 -10.86 -8.19 -5.93
C ASP A 91 -10.04 -7.59 -4.78
N ASP A 92 -9.34 -6.47 -5.01
CA ASP A 92 -8.59 -5.79 -3.93
C ASP A 92 -9.53 -5.16 -2.92
N LEU A 93 -10.61 -4.52 -3.39
CA LEU A 93 -11.64 -4.00 -2.50
C LEU A 93 -12.32 -5.12 -1.71
N THR A 94 -12.61 -6.24 -2.36
CA THR A 94 -13.20 -7.42 -1.69
C THR A 94 -12.28 -7.96 -0.61
N ALA A 95 -10.98 -8.10 -0.90
CA ALA A 95 -10.00 -8.60 0.06
C ALA A 95 -9.81 -7.64 1.25
N ALA A 96 -9.79 -6.33 1.02
CA ALA A 96 -9.73 -5.33 2.08
C ALA A 96 -10.95 -5.42 3.02
N ILE A 97 -12.17 -5.52 2.45
CA ILE A 97 -13.39 -5.63 3.26
C ILE A 97 -13.37 -6.93 4.09
N LEU A 98 -12.98 -8.05 3.47
CA LEU A 98 -12.86 -9.34 4.18
C LEU A 98 -11.80 -9.32 5.30
N SER A 99 -10.80 -8.44 5.22
CA SER A 99 -9.79 -8.29 6.27
C SER A 99 -10.19 -7.28 7.37
N GLY A 100 -11.39 -6.71 7.31
CA GLY A 100 -11.94 -5.82 8.33
C GLY A 100 -11.95 -4.33 7.99
N TRP A 101 -11.59 -3.95 6.76
CA TRP A 101 -11.77 -2.57 6.29
C TRP A 101 -13.25 -2.27 6.06
N THR A 102 -13.63 -1.01 6.23
CA THR A 102 -15.01 -0.55 6.02
C THR A 102 -15.06 0.50 4.91
N THR A 103 -16.10 0.44 4.08
CA THR A 103 -16.33 1.44 3.04
C THR A 103 -16.83 2.75 3.65
N ILE A 104 -16.24 3.88 3.22
CA ILE A 104 -16.62 5.23 3.70
C ILE A 104 -17.40 6.04 2.65
N GLY A 105 -17.48 5.54 1.42
CA GLY A 105 -18.19 6.17 0.30
C GLY A 105 -17.56 5.84 -1.06
N PRO A 106 -18.23 6.21 -2.16
CA PRO A 106 -17.73 6.00 -3.51
C PRO A 106 -16.60 7.00 -3.86
N LEU A 107 -15.63 6.56 -4.67
CA LEU A 107 -14.61 7.41 -5.29
C LEU A 107 -14.92 7.60 -6.77
N ARG A 108 -14.86 8.84 -7.26
CA ARG A 108 -14.94 9.16 -8.69
C ARG A 108 -13.56 9.51 -9.22
N ILE A 109 -13.08 8.75 -10.20
CA ILE A 109 -11.79 8.98 -10.87
C ILE A 109 -12.08 9.59 -12.26
N TRP A 110 -11.45 10.72 -12.54
CA TRP A 110 -11.51 11.36 -13.87
C TRP A 110 -10.29 10.92 -14.67
N ILE A 111 -10.53 10.31 -15.82
CA ILE A 111 -9.49 9.88 -16.74
C ILE A 111 -9.56 10.81 -17.95
N LYS A 112 -8.41 11.34 -18.37
CA LYS A 112 -8.34 12.12 -19.60
C LYS A 112 -8.74 11.22 -20.76
N SER A 113 -9.68 11.68 -21.60
CA SER A 113 -9.98 10.96 -22.85
C SER A 113 -8.72 10.90 -23.71
N ASN A 114 -8.51 9.77 -24.39
CA ASN A 114 -7.41 9.58 -25.33
C ASN A 114 -7.78 10.02 -26.76
N ASP A 115 -8.85 10.80 -26.91
CA ASP A 115 -9.26 11.42 -28.17
C ASP A 115 -8.30 12.53 -28.62
#